data_AF-Q0YTD7-F1
#
_entry.id   AF-Q0YTD7-F1
#
_cell.length_a   1.000
_cell.length_b   1.000
_cell.length_c   1.000
_cell.angle_alpha   90.00
_cell.angle_beta   90.00
_cell.angle_gamma   90.00
#
_symmetry.space_group_name_H-M   'P 1'
#
loop_
_entity.id
_entity.type
_entity.pdbx_description
1 polymer ?
#
loop_
_entity_poly.entity_id
_entity_poly.type
_entity_poly.pdbx_seq_one_letter_code
_entity_poly.pdbx_strand_id
1 'polypeptide(L)'
;MNNLSAQILCRLATSGDFLSGEELCREFGVTRSAVWKHIRLLRSEGYQLDAVTGRGYRLTALTGRAVSAEVEPFLSTRCFGRNLFYHETTDSTNLQAKALAVRGSVEGTVVAADSQTGGRGRMGRSWNSPAGKNLYFTLILRPEVPSLRVPQLTLLVAVALHRALVRFVPDLQPKIKWPNDILVNEKKICGVLCEMQSEPDCTHFVVVGLGINVNQSEFPAELEGRATSLFLECGRSFSKPELLAAFLNQFEPLYDRWLIEEDLGFVLSYIEGHSLLQSRVVMVEQFNRTISGTVSGIAKGGELMLEGDDGGTVLVSSGEAHLSKRH
;
A
#
# COMPACT_ATOMS: atom_id res chain seq x y z
N MET A 1 -7.45 -6.89 19.40
CA MET A 1 -8.93 -7.03 19.54
C MET A 1 -9.34 -8.50 19.34
N ASN A 2 -10.30 -9.04 20.10
CA ASN A 2 -10.81 -10.42 19.89
C ASN A 2 -11.91 -10.46 18.81
N ASN A 3 -12.21 -11.67 18.29
CA ASN A 3 -13.15 -11.87 17.18
C ASN A 3 -14.54 -11.26 17.45
N LEU A 4 -15.12 -11.55 18.62
CA LEU A 4 -16.45 -11.03 18.98
C LEU A 4 -16.50 -9.49 19.04
N SER A 5 -15.44 -8.83 19.54
CA SER A 5 -15.41 -7.35 19.56
C SER A 5 -15.36 -6.77 18.16
N ALA A 6 -14.65 -7.42 17.23
CA ALA A 6 -14.61 -7.01 15.82
C ALA A 6 -15.98 -7.20 15.15
N GLN A 7 -16.68 -8.30 15.44
CA GLN A 7 -18.05 -8.53 14.95
C GLN A 7 -19.04 -7.47 15.48
N ILE A 8 -18.98 -7.15 16.79
CA ILE A 8 -19.81 -6.09 17.37
C ILE A 8 -19.49 -4.73 16.73
N LEU A 9 -18.21 -4.40 16.52
CA LEU A 9 -17.81 -3.17 15.84
C LEU A 9 -18.38 -3.10 14.41
N CYS A 10 -18.20 -4.17 13.62
CA CYS A 10 -18.71 -4.26 12.26
C CYS A 10 -20.24 -4.06 12.22
N ARG A 11 -20.94 -4.68 13.17
CA ARG A 11 -22.39 -4.57 13.28
C ARG A 11 -22.86 -3.16 13.62
N LEU A 12 -22.16 -2.47 14.53
CA LEU A 12 -22.41 -1.08 14.87
C LEU A 12 -22.10 -0.14 13.70
N ALA A 13 -21.00 -0.38 12.97
CA ALA A 13 -20.60 0.42 11.81
C ALA A 13 -21.62 0.30 10.67
N THR A 14 -22.07 -0.92 10.38
CA THR A 14 -23.06 -1.19 9.31
C THR A 14 -24.44 -0.66 9.66
N SER A 15 -24.78 -0.54 10.95
CA SER A 15 -26.12 -0.10 11.37
C SER A 15 -26.40 1.37 11.07
N GLY A 16 -25.38 2.24 11.11
CA GLY A 16 -25.53 3.69 10.97
C GLY A 16 -26.36 4.40 12.06
N ASP A 17 -26.99 3.66 12.98
CA ASP A 17 -27.84 4.16 14.07
C ASP A 17 -27.64 3.32 15.35
N PHE A 18 -28.40 3.64 16.40
CA PHE A 18 -28.38 2.93 17.67
C PHE A 18 -28.81 1.46 17.53
N LEU A 19 -28.04 0.58 18.16
CA LEU A 19 -28.40 -0.81 18.42
C LEU A 19 -28.62 -1.01 19.92
N SER A 20 -29.77 -1.56 20.29
CA SER A 20 -30.07 -1.87 21.67
C SER A 20 -29.15 -2.95 22.22
N GLY A 21 -28.89 -2.92 23.52
CA GLY A 21 -28.10 -3.98 24.17
C GLY A 21 -28.76 -5.35 24.04
N GLU A 22 -30.09 -5.42 23.94
CA GLU A 22 -30.82 -6.68 23.76
C GLU A 22 -30.67 -7.27 22.37
N GLU A 23 -30.72 -6.43 21.32
CA GLU A 23 -30.45 -6.87 19.94
C GLU A 23 -29.04 -7.46 19.84
N LEU A 24 -28.03 -6.75 20.37
CA LEU A 24 -26.65 -7.25 20.39
C LEU A 24 -26.51 -8.56 21.19
N CYS A 25 -27.22 -8.70 22.31
CA CYS A 25 -27.23 -9.96 23.07
C CYS A 25 -27.83 -11.12 22.27
N ARG A 26 -28.95 -10.87 21.59
CA ARG A 26 -29.67 -11.87 20.80
C ARG A 26 -28.87 -12.29 19.57
N GLU A 27 -28.29 -11.33 18.87
CA GLU A 27 -27.53 -11.56 17.64
C GLU A 27 -26.24 -12.34 17.93
N PHE A 28 -25.51 -11.98 18.98
CA PHE A 28 -24.21 -12.59 19.29
C PHE A 28 -24.25 -13.69 20.36
N GLY A 29 -25.43 -14.02 20.90
CA GLY A 29 -25.60 -15.08 21.89
C GLY A 29 -24.86 -14.82 23.21
N VAL A 30 -24.77 -13.55 23.64
CA VAL A 30 -24.02 -13.13 24.83
C VAL A 30 -24.88 -12.32 25.81
N THR A 31 -24.41 -12.19 27.05
CA THR A 31 -25.12 -11.42 28.08
C THR A 31 -24.95 -9.91 27.92
N ARG A 32 -25.86 -9.11 28.49
CA ARG A 32 -25.73 -7.63 28.48
C ARG A 32 -24.43 -7.15 29.13
N SER A 33 -23.96 -7.84 30.16
CA SER A 33 -22.68 -7.51 30.81
C SER A 33 -21.48 -7.83 29.92
N ALA A 34 -21.55 -8.89 29.10
CA ALA A 34 -20.54 -9.18 28.09
C ALA A 34 -20.54 -8.12 26.99
N VAL A 35 -21.70 -7.76 26.41
CA VAL A 35 -21.80 -6.66 25.43
C VAL A 35 -21.18 -5.38 25.99
N TRP A 36 -21.53 -4.99 27.21
CA TRP A 36 -20.97 -3.79 27.84
C TRP A 36 -19.44 -3.84 28.00
N LYS A 37 -18.87 -5.01 28.34
CA LYS A 37 -17.41 -5.20 28.39
C LYS A 37 -16.77 -5.00 27.02
N HIS A 38 -17.38 -5.53 25.96
CA HIS A 38 -16.90 -5.33 24.59
C HIS A 38 -16.99 -3.86 24.15
N ILE A 39 -18.10 -3.17 24.45
CA ILE A 39 -18.23 -1.73 24.17
C ILE A 39 -17.16 -0.92 24.91
N ARG A 40 -16.87 -1.25 26.18
CA ARG A 40 -15.76 -0.61 26.92
C ARG A 40 -14.41 -0.87 26.27
N LEU A 41 -14.14 -2.10 25.83
CA LEU A 41 -12.91 -2.43 25.12
C LEU A 41 -12.78 -1.63 23.82
N LEU A 42 -13.84 -1.53 23.02
CA LEU A 42 -13.84 -0.72 21.80
C LEU A 42 -13.54 0.76 22.12
N ARG A 43 -14.12 1.33 23.17
CA ARG A 43 -13.78 2.69 23.59
C ARG A 43 -12.31 2.85 23.97
N SER A 44 -11.73 1.89 24.70
CA SER A 44 -10.30 1.96 25.06
C SER A 44 -9.36 1.81 23.86
N GLU A 45 -9.83 1.17 22.78
CA GLU A 45 -9.08 1.04 21.51
C GLU A 45 -9.21 2.30 20.62
N GLY A 46 -9.99 3.31 21.05
CA GLY A 46 -10.10 4.61 20.39
C GLY A 46 -11.37 4.83 19.58
N TYR A 47 -12.30 3.87 19.53
CA TYR A 47 -13.56 4.02 18.81
C TYR A 47 -14.52 4.96 19.56
N GLN A 48 -15.12 5.91 18.84
CA GLN A 48 -16.09 6.83 19.43
C GLN A 48 -17.48 6.21 19.39
N LEU A 49 -18.08 6.05 20.58
CA LEU A 49 -19.32 5.31 20.78
C LEU A 49 -20.25 6.07 21.72
N ASP A 50 -21.43 6.43 21.24
CA ASP A 50 -22.51 6.91 22.08
C ASP A 50 -23.16 5.75 22.84
N ALA A 51 -23.61 6.03 24.06
CA ALA A 51 -24.46 5.13 24.82
C ALA A 51 -25.63 5.92 25.42
N VAL A 52 -26.85 5.57 25.03
CA VAL A 52 -28.07 6.24 25.47
C VAL A 52 -28.99 5.23 26.14
N THR A 53 -29.37 5.50 27.39
CA THR A 53 -30.31 4.66 28.14
C THR A 53 -31.61 4.49 27.36
N GLY A 54 -32.06 3.25 27.20
CA GLY A 54 -33.28 2.92 26.45
C GLY A 54 -33.09 2.84 24.92
N ARG A 55 -31.99 3.35 24.35
CA ARG A 55 -31.68 3.22 22.90
C ARG A 55 -30.51 2.29 22.61
N GLY A 56 -29.54 2.17 23.52
CA GLY A 56 -28.36 1.32 23.36
C GLY A 56 -27.13 2.08 22.90
N TYR A 57 -26.40 1.51 21.94
CA TYR A 57 -25.06 1.96 21.53
C TYR A 57 -25.03 2.35 20.06
N ARG A 58 -24.27 3.39 19.71
CA ARG A 58 -24.06 3.82 18.32
C ARG A 58 -22.59 4.19 18.11
N LEU A 59 -21.99 3.69 17.04
CA LEU A 59 -20.65 4.11 16.62
C LEU A 59 -20.76 5.49 15.94
N THR A 60 -20.01 6.47 16.43
CA THR A 60 -19.99 7.83 15.88
C THR A 60 -18.75 8.11 15.05
N ALA A 61 -17.62 7.46 15.36
CA ALA A 61 -16.42 7.54 14.54
C ALA A 61 -15.54 6.28 14.67
N LEU A 62 -15.01 5.83 13.53
CA LEU A 62 -13.92 4.86 13.45
C LEU A 62 -12.59 5.51 13.82
N THR A 63 -11.57 4.69 14.09
CA THR A 63 -10.22 5.21 14.38
C THR A 63 -9.50 5.65 13.10
N GLY A 64 -9.88 5.10 11.95
CA GLY A 64 -9.19 5.33 10.67
C GLY A 64 -7.79 4.69 10.62
N ARG A 65 -7.48 3.81 11.59
CA ARG A 65 -6.22 3.08 11.68
C ARG A 65 -6.31 1.83 10.82
N ALA A 66 -5.23 1.51 10.11
CA ALA A 66 -5.15 0.29 9.30
C ALA A 66 -4.99 -0.96 10.19
N VAL A 67 -6.01 -1.25 11.00
CA VAL A 67 -6.13 -2.43 11.87
C VAL A 67 -7.07 -3.44 11.23
N SER A 68 -6.91 -4.73 11.57
CA SER A 68 -7.73 -5.81 11.00
C SER A 68 -9.23 -5.51 11.03
N ALA A 69 -9.74 -5.02 12.16
CA ALA A 69 -11.17 -4.76 12.35
C ALA A 69 -11.75 -3.67 11.42
N GLU A 70 -10.93 -2.74 10.93
CA GLU A 70 -11.36 -1.70 9.99
C GLU A 70 -11.02 -2.03 8.53
N VAL A 71 -10.07 -2.93 8.28
CA VAL A 71 -9.65 -3.33 6.92
C VAL A 71 -10.48 -4.50 6.41
N GLU A 72 -10.71 -5.50 7.26
CA GLU A 72 -11.36 -6.77 6.92
C GLU A 72 -12.74 -6.64 6.26
N PRO A 73 -13.64 -5.71 6.66
CA PRO A 73 -14.93 -5.52 6.00
C PRO A 73 -14.83 -5.17 4.50
N PHE A 74 -13.68 -4.66 4.06
CA PHE A 74 -13.44 -4.24 2.68
C PHE A 74 -12.63 -5.27 1.88
N LEU A 75 -12.15 -6.36 2.50
CA LEU A 75 -11.29 -7.36 1.85
C LEU A 75 -12.08 -8.42 1.10
N SER A 76 -11.82 -8.54 -0.21
CA SER A 76 -12.25 -9.66 -1.05
C SER A 76 -11.15 -10.70 -1.30
N THR A 77 -10.00 -10.55 -0.62
CA THR A 77 -8.82 -11.39 -0.80
C THR A 77 -8.95 -12.77 -0.16
N ARG A 78 -8.25 -13.77 -0.70
CA ARG A 78 -8.13 -15.12 -0.15
C ARG A 78 -7.25 -15.14 1.10
N CYS A 79 -6.02 -14.64 1.00
CA CYS A 79 -5.03 -14.66 2.10
C CYS A 79 -4.43 -13.29 2.41
N PHE A 80 -4.40 -12.35 1.47
CA PHE A 80 -3.75 -11.05 1.67
C PHE A 80 -4.52 -10.18 2.67
N GLY A 81 -3.83 -9.67 3.70
CA GLY A 81 -4.43 -8.85 4.76
C GLY A 81 -5.23 -9.64 5.80
N ARG A 82 -5.31 -10.97 5.71
CA ARG A 82 -5.99 -11.82 6.70
C ARG A 82 -5.22 -11.97 8.01
N ASN A 83 -3.92 -11.65 7.99
CA ASN A 83 -3.09 -11.51 9.18
C ASN A 83 -2.46 -10.12 9.18
N LEU A 84 -2.88 -9.24 10.09
CA LEU A 84 -2.48 -7.84 10.10
C LEU A 84 -1.95 -7.43 11.48
N PHE A 85 -0.71 -6.94 11.51
CA PHE A 85 -0.08 -6.33 12.67
C PHE A 85 -0.04 -4.82 12.51
N TYR A 86 -0.53 -4.08 13.51
CA TYR A 86 -0.53 -2.62 13.50
C TYR A 86 0.33 -2.08 14.64
N HIS A 87 1.13 -1.06 14.35
CA HIS A 87 1.97 -0.35 15.32
C HIS A 87 1.60 1.13 15.34
N GLU A 88 1.42 1.74 16.51
CA GLU A 88 1.27 3.20 16.60
C GLU A 88 2.56 3.92 16.16
N THR A 89 3.71 3.39 16.55
CA THR A 89 5.02 3.87 16.12
C THR A 89 5.95 2.68 15.96
N THR A 90 6.77 2.70 14.92
CA THR A 90 7.80 1.69 14.68
C THR A 90 9.06 2.31 14.07
N ASP A 91 10.13 1.55 13.95
CA ASP A 91 11.32 1.95 13.19
C ASP A 91 11.04 1.92 11.69
N SER A 92 10.60 0.79 11.15
CA SER A 92 10.12 0.62 9.79
C SER A 92 9.21 -0.59 9.67
N THR A 93 8.09 -0.47 8.94
CA THR A 93 7.21 -1.61 8.64
C THR A 93 7.96 -2.70 7.87
N ASN A 94 8.96 -2.35 7.03
CA ASN A 94 9.80 -3.33 6.35
C ASN A 94 10.65 -4.15 7.32
N LEU A 95 11.27 -3.50 8.32
CA LEU A 95 12.09 -4.20 9.32
C LEU A 95 11.22 -5.15 10.16
N GLN A 96 10.05 -4.68 10.59
CA GLN A 96 9.11 -5.51 11.34
C GLN A 96 8.57 -6.69 10.51
N ALA A 97 8.24 -6.46 9.24
CA ALA A 97 7.80 -7.51 8.33
C ALA A 97 8.89 -8.55 8.06
N LYS A 98 10.15 -8.14 7.87
CA LYS A 98 11.29 -9.07 7.73
C LYS A 98 11.45 -9.93 8.98
N ALA A 99 11.38 -9.32 10.17
CA ALA A 99 11.49 -10.06 11.43
C ALA A 99 10.35 -11.08 11.59
N LEU A 100 9.13 -10.73 11.18
CA LEU A 100 7.99 -11.65 11.16
C LEU A 100 8.13 -12.75 10.11
N ALA A 101 8.65 -12.44 8.93
CA ALA A 101 8.89 -13.40 7.85
C ALA A 101 9.95 -14.45 8.25
N VAL A 102 11.05 -14.03 8.88
CA VAL A 102 12.08 -14.93 9.43
C VAL A 102 11.50 -15.85 10.50
N ARG A 103 10.55 -15.38 11.31
CA ARG A 103 9.81 -16.20 12.28
C ARG A 103 8.73 -17.10 11.67
N GLY A 104 8.62 -17.16 10.34
CA GLY A 104 7.68 -18.06 9.66
C GLY A 104 6.28 -17.49 9.48
N SER A 105 6.08 -16.17 9.54
CA SER A 105 4.76 -15.59 9.23
C SER A 105 4.31 -15.96 7.81
N VAL A 106 3.03 -16.23 7.67
CA VAL A 106 2.42 -16.71 6.41
C VAL A 106 2.40 -15.63 5.34
N GLU A 107 2.38 -16.06 4.08
CA GLU A 107 2.14 -15.17 2.94
C GLU A 107 0.83 -14.40 3.11
N GLY A 108 0.82 -13.15 2.65
CA GLY A 108 -0.32 -12.25 2.79
C GLY A 108 -0.36 -11.51 4.12
N THR A 109 0.57 -11.79 5.05
CA THR A 109 0.70 -11.05 6.31
C THR A 109 1.07 -9.60 6.02
N VAL A 110 0.34 -8.66 6.64
CA VAL A 110 0.56 -7.22 6.54
C VAL A 110 1.07 -6.67 7.87
N VAL A 111 2.09 -5.82 7.81
CA VAL A 111 2.50 -4.97 8.92
C VAL A 111 2.22 -3.53 8.56
N ALA A 112 1.38 -2.85 9.32
CA ALA A 112 1.05 -1.44 9.15
C ALA A 112 1.51 -0.61 10.35
N ALA A 113 1.73 0.68 10.13
CA ALA A 113 2.04 1.61 11.21
C ALA A 113 1.38 2.97 11.02
N ASP A 114 1.12 3.68 12.13
CA ASP A 114 0.69 5.08 12.06
C ASP A 114 1.83 6.04 11.73
N SER A 115 3.04 5.72 12.20
CA SER A 115 4.26 6.50 11.98
C SER A 115 5.51 5.60 11.98
N GLN A 116 6.58 6.09 11.34
CA GLN A 116 7.89 5.43 11.33
C GLN A 116 8.97 6.43 11.74
N THR A 117 9.86 6.02 12.63
CA THR A 117 11.02 6.82 13.05
C THR A 117 12.22 6.65 12.12
N GLY A 118 12.27 5.54 11.38
CA GLY A 118 13.34 5.19 10.45
C GLY A 118 12.82 4.73 9.09
N GLY A 119 11.74 5.36 8.59
CA GLY A 119 11.16 5.06 7.28
C GLY A 119 12.20 5.18 6.16
N ARG A 120 12.25 4.19 5.26
CA ARG A 120 13.26 4.08 4.20
C ARG A 120 12.61 4.00 2.82
N GLY A 121 13.26 4.64 1.86
CA GLY A 121 13.08 4.44 0.43
C GLY A 121 14.27 3.69 -0.19
N ARG A 122 14.30 3.63 -1.52
CA ARG A 122 15.42 3.06 -2.27
C ARG A 122 16.72 3.84 -2.03
N MET A 123 17.84 3.17 -2.24
CA MET A 123 19.18 3.78 -2.18
C MET A 123 19.47 4.50 -0.85
N GLY A 124 18.89 4.03 0.25
CA GLY A 124 19.13 4.58 1.59
C GLY A 124 18.44 5.92 1.89
N ARG A 125 17.60 6.43 0.99
CA ARG A 125 16.85 7.68 1.23
C ARG A 125 15.82 7.51 2.33
N SER A 126 15.56 8.57 3.08
CA SER A 126 14.52 8.58 4.12
C SER A 126 13.13 8.75 3.51
N TRP A 127 12.12 8.13 4.14
CA TRP A 127 10.70 8.33 3.84
C TRP A 127 10.02 9.04 5.02
N ASN A 128 9.59 10.29 4.80
CA ASN A 128 8.90 11.09 5.82
C ASN A 128 7.60 10.40 6.24
N SER A 129 7.48 10.06 7.54
CA SER A 129 6.42 9.20 8.04
C SER A 129 5.64 9.79 9.23
N PRO A 130 4.97 10.96 9.10
CA PRO A 130 4.21 11.58 10.19
C PRO A 130 3.04 10.71 10.67
N ALA A 131 2.76 10.78 11.98
CA ALA A 131 1.64 10.11 12.64
C ALA A 131 0.28 10.61 12.14
N GLY A 132 -0.71 9.73 12.11
CA GLY A 132 -2.10 10.00 11.76
C GLY A 132 -2.37 10.26 10.28
N LYS A 133 -1.40 10.75 9.52
CA LYS A 133 -1.64 11.33 8.18
C LYS A 133 -1.73 10.31 7.05
N ASN A 134 -0.83 9.34 7.01
CA ASN A 134 -0.59 8.54 5.81
C ASN A 134 -0.73 7.05 6.11
N LEU A 135 -0.63 6.24 5.05
CA LEU A 135 -0.67 4.80 5.12
C LEU A 135 0.75 4.25 4.85
N TYR A 136 1.33 3.63 5.87
CA TYR A 136 2.59 2.89 5.77
C TYR A 136 2.32 1.44 6.08
N PHE A 137 2.63 0.56 5.14
CA PHE A 137 2.49 -0.87 5.37
C PHE A 137 3.49 -1.67 4.55
N THR A 138 3.69 -2.91 4.98
CA THR A 138 4.53 -3.88 4.28
C THR A 138 3.79 -5.20 4.20
N LEU A 139 3.75 -5.77 3.00
CA LEU A 139 3.19 -7.08 2.72
C LEU A 139 4.30 -8.13 2.64
N ILE A 140 4.11 -9.27 3.29
CA ILE A 140 5.00 -10.43 3.21
C ILE A 140 4.51 -11.38 2.12
N LEU A 141 5.39 -11.68 1.17
CA LEU A 141 5.19 -12.61 0.07
C LEU A 141 6.19 -13.77 0.16
N ARG A 142 5.82 -14.94 -0.34
CA ARG A 142 6.66 -16.15 -0.39
C ARG A 142 6.58 -16.81 -1.78
N PRO A 143 7.01 -16.10 -2.85
CA PRO A 143 6.92 -16.64 -4.19
C PRO A 143 7.98 -17.72 -4.43
N GLU A 144 7.56 -18.88 -4.91
CA GLU A 144 8.46 -19.95 -5.35
C GLU A 144 8.95 -19.69 -6.78
N VAL A 145 9.67 -18.58 -6.98
CA VAL A 145 10.21 -18.18 -8.29
C VAL A 145 11.72 -17.88 -8.21
N PRO A 146 12.45 -17.95 -9.34
CA PRO A 146 13.83 -17.51 -9.40
C PRO A 146 14.00 -16.06 -8.94
N SER A 147 15.07 -15.78 -8.20
CA SER A 147 15.37 -14.45 -7.65
C SER A 147 15.44 -13.35 -8.73
N LEU A 148 15.83 -13.69 -9.96
CA LEU A 148 15.86 -12.79 -11.11
C LEU A 148 14.48 -12.22 -11.50
N ARG A 149 13.38 -12.90 -11.15
CA ARG A 149 12.01 -12.42 -11.43
C ARG A 149 11.51 -11.43 -10.38
N VAL A 150 12.05 -11.44 -9.17
CA VAL A 150 11.58 -10.59 -8.04
C VAL A 150 11.53 -9.09 -8.36
N PRO A 151 12.47 -8.49 -9.12
CA PRO A 151 12.36 -7.08 -9.52
C PRO A 151 11.04 -6.71 -10.22
N GLN A 152 10.42 -7.65 -10.94
CA GLN A 152 9.13 -7.47 -11.62
C GLN A 152 7.99 -7.13 -10.65
N LEU A 153 8.05 -7.61 -9.40
CA LEU A 153 7.04 -7.31 -8.37
C LEU A 153 6.88 -5.81 -8.15
N THR A 154 7.95 -5.03 -8.30
CA THR A 154 7.88 -3.57 -8.12
C THR A 154 6.91 -2.92 -9.10
N LEU A 155 6.94 -3.36 -10.37
CA LEU A 155 6.01 -2.88 -11.40
C LEU A 155 4.62 -3.44 -11.21
N LEU A 156 4.51 -4.72 -10.82
CA LEU A 156 3.21 -5.35 -10.53
C LEU A 156 2.48 -4.64 -9.39
N VAL A 157 3.21 -4.27 -8.33
CA VAL A 157 2.70 -3.47 -7.20
C VAL A 157 2.29 -2.08 -7.66
N ALA A 158 3.07 -1.43 -8.52
CA ALA A 158 2.72 -0.12 -9.09
C ALA A 158 1.42 -0.19 -9.91
N VAL A 159 1.22 -1.26 -10.70
CA VAL A 159 -0.03 -1.51 -11.44
C VAL A 159 -1.21 -1.70 -10.48
N ALA A 160 -1.05 -2.53 -9.45
CA ALA A 160 -2.11 -2.77 -8.47
C ALA A 160 -2.49 -1.50 -7.72
N LEU A 161 -1.50 -0.72 -7.29
CA LEU A 161 -1.70 0.55 -6.60
C LEU A 161 -2.36 1.58 -7.52
N HIS A 162 -1.92 1.71 -8.76
CA HIS A 162 -2.55 2.60 -9.73
C HIS A 162 -4.03 2.23 -9.93
N ARG A 163 -4.35 0.94 -10.14
CA ARG A 163 -5.74 0.45 -10.24
C ARG A 163 -6.56 0.76 -8.99
N ALA A 164 -5.99 0.56 -7.81
CA ALA A 164 -6.64 0.85 -6.55
C ALA A 164 -6.95 2.36 -6.43
N LEU A 165 -5.98 3.23 -6.72
CA LEU A 165 -6.14 4.68 -6.64
C LEU A 165 -7.21 5.20 -7.61
N VAL A 166 -7.19 4.80 -8.88
CA VAL A 166 -8.18 5.25 -9.88
C VAL A 166 -9.59 4.78 -9.51
N ARG A 167 -9.73 3.57 -8.95
CA ARG A 167 -11.05 3.09 -8.49
C ARG A 167 -11.52 3.78 -7.22
N PHE A 168 -10.61 4.03 -6.29
CA PHE A 168 -10.92 4.63 -5.00
C PHE A 168 -11.16 6.14 -5.10
N VAL A 169 -10.50 6.81 -6.06
CA VAL A 169 -10.61 8.24 -6.33
C VAL A 169 -10.71 8.46 -7.85
N PRO A 170 -11.93 8.39 -8.43
CA PRO A 170 -12.13 8.43 -9.89
C PRO A 170 -11.56 9.66 -10.60
N ASP A 171 -11.56 10.81 -9.93
CA ASP A 171 -11.05 12.07 -10.49
C ASP A 171 -9.51 12.19 -10.42
N LEU A 172 -8.85 11.31 -9.67
CA LEU A 172 -7.39 11.30 -9.58
C LEU A 172 -6.80 10.79 -10.89
N GLN A 173 -5.76 11.48 -11.38
CA GLN A 173 -5.02 11.09 -12.58
C GLN A 173 -3.59 10.65 -12.22
N PRO A 174 -3.42 9.54 -11.48
CA PRO A 174 -2.10 9.05 -11.15
C PRO A 174 -1.36 8.56 -12.40
N LYS A 175 -0.03 8.62 -12.36
CA LYS A 175 0.87 8.05 -13.37
C LYS A 175 1.91 7.18 -12.70
N ILE A 176 2.25 6.08 -13.36
CA ILE A 176 3.32 5.18 -12.94
C ILE A 176 4.64 5.77 -13.41
N LYS A 177 5.58 6.01 -12.50
CA LYS A 177 6.96 6.35 -12.84
C LYS A 177 7.83 5.15 -12.53
N TRP A 178 8.39 4.58 -13.58
CA TRP A 178 9.33 3.47 -13.46
C TRP A 178 10.50 3.86 -12.54
N PRO A 179 10.96 2.96 -11.65
CA PRO A 179 10.45 1.59 -11.48
C PRO A 179 9.35 1.44 -10.42
N ASN A 180 9.15 2.42 -9.53
CA ASN A 180 8.55 2.15 -8.22
C ASN A 180 7.74 3.29 -7.60
N ASP A 181 7.47 4.36 -8.36
CA ASP A 181 6.78 5.54 -7.83
C ASP A 181 5.41 5.73 -8.52
N ILE A 182 4.43 6.22 -7.76
CA ILE A 182 3.20 6.79 -8.32
C ILE A 182 3.22 8.30 -8.11
N LEU A 183 2.87 9.04 -9.15
CA LEU A 183 2.82 10.50 -9.13
C LEU A 183 1.45 11.00 -9.57
N VAL A 184 1.06 12.15 -9.02
CA VAL A 184 -0.11 12.93 -9.46
C VAL A 184 0.39 14.33 -9.73
N ASN A 185 0.10 14.90 -10.91
CA ASN A 185 0.60 16.22 -11.31
C ASN A 185 2.13 16.34 -11.15
N GLU A 186 2.86 15.30 -11.57
CA GLU A 186 4.33 15.18 -11.46
C GLU A 186 4.90 15.25 -10.03
N LYS A 187 4.04 15.17 -9.00
CA LYS A 187 4.41 15.10 -7.58
C LYS A 187 4.21 13.68 -7.05
N LYS A 188 5.16 13.18 -6.26
CA LYS A 188 5.13 11.83 -5.69
C LYS A 188 4.02 11.71 -4.63
N ILE A 189 3.15 10.70 -4.80
CA ILE A 189 2.11 10.33 -3.83
C ILE A 189 2.40 9.01 -3.14
N CYS A 190 3.15 8.11 -3.80
CA CYS A 190 3.55 6.83 -3.21
C CYS A 190 4.96 6.43 -3.65
N GLY A 191 5.67 5.75 -2.75
CA GLY A 191 6.88 5.00 -3.04
C GLY A 191 6.75 3.54 -2.63
N VAL A 192 7.27 2.66 -3.48
CA VAL A 192 7.35 1.20 -3.25
C VAL A 192 8.79 0.80 -2.98
N LEU A 193 9.01 -0.04 -1.99
CA LEU A 193 10.31 -0.64 -1.64
C LEU A 193 10.17 -2.15 -1.46
N CYS A 194 10.57 -2.90 -2.47
CA CYS A 194 10.68 -4.36 -2.41
C CYS A 194 12.07 -4.76 -1.92
N GLU A 195 12.13 -5.65 -0.93
CA GLU A 195 13.37 -6.25 -0.45
C GLU A 195 13.17 -7.76 -0.33
N MET A 196 14.16 -8.55 -0.75
CA MET A 196 14.08 -10.00 -0.74
C MET A 196 15.12 -10.61 0.20
N GLN A 197 14.77 -11.77 0.75
CA GLN A 197 15.74 -12.72 1.27
C GLN A 197 15.69 -13.95 0.37
N SER A 198 16.83 -14.31 -0.21
CA SER A 198 16.93 -15.39 -1.20
C SER A 198 18.23 -16.16 -1.03
N GLU A 199 18.21 -17.41 -1.47
CA GLU A 199 19.40 -18.19 -1.83
C GLU A 199 19.58 -18.13 -3.36
N PRO A 200 20.72 -18.61 -3.92
CA PRO A 200 20.96 -18.54 -5.35
C PRO A 200 19.83 -19.14 -6.20
N ASP A 201 19.24 -20.25 -5.75
CA ASP A 201 18.26 -21.03 -6.54
C ASP A 201 16.79 -20.76 -6.17
N CYS A 202 16.51 -20.12 -5.02
CA CYS A 202 15.13 -19.88 -4.59
C CYS A 202 14.97 -18.61 -3.74
N THR A 203 13.80 -17.99 -3.86
CA THR A 203 13.39 -16.87 -3.02
C THR A 203 12.69 -17.38 -1.76
N HIS A 204 13.18 -17.00 -0.57
CA HIS A 204 12.55 -17.42 0.69
C HIS A 204 11.31 -16.57 1.00
N PHE A 205 11.47 -15.25 0.91
CA PHE A 205 10.39 -14.30 1.04
C PHE A 205 10.77 -12.95 0.42
N VAL A 206 9.74 -12.18 0.09
CA VAL A 206 9.85 -10.78 -0.33
C VAL A 206 9.00 -9.95 0.61
N VAL A 207 9.56 -8.84 1.11
CA VAL A 207 8.78 -7.81 1.79
C VAL A 207 8.54 -6.65 0.84
N VAL A 208 7.29 -6.28 0.67
CA VAL A 208 6.86 -5.20 -0.22
C VAL A 208 6.36 -4.04 0.63
N GLY A 209 7.21 -3.04 0.84
CA GLY A 209 6.90 -1.83 1.58
C GLY A 209 6.24 -0.78 0.71
N LEU A 210 5.17 -0.19 1.20
CA LEU A 210 4.47 0.93 0.57
C LEU A 210 4.30 2.08 1.57
N GLY A 211 4.69 3.26 1.15
CA GLY A 211 4.30 4.52 1.80
C GLY A 211 3.38 5.29 0.86
N ILE A 212 2.16 5.58 1.28
CA ILE A 212 1.18 6.34 0.50
C ILE A 212 0.78 7.60 1.27
N ASN A 213 0.96 8.75 0.65
CA ASN A 213 0.56 10.04 1.20
C ASN A 213 -0.96 10.20 1.08
N VAL A 214 -1.68 10.08 2.20
CA VAL A 214 -3.16 10.06 2.22
C VAL A 214 -3.71 11.42 2.65
N ASN A 215 -3.60 11.73 3.94
CA ASN A 215 -4.22 12.90 4.58
C ASN A 215 -3.20 13.96 5.03
N GLN A 216 -1.96 13.88 4.54
CA GLN A 216 -0.93 14.88 4.84
C GLN A 216 -1.23 16.19 4.13
N SER A 217 -1.36 17.27 4.90
CA SER A 217 -1.66 18.62 4.38
C SER A 217 -0.40 19.45 4.13
N GLU A 218 0.73 19.09 4.74
CA GLU A 218 1.97 19.85 4.69
C GLU A 218 3.15 18.90 4.58
N PHE A 219 4.13 19.26 3.76
CA PHE A 219 5.37 18.52 3.58
C PHE A 219 6.56 19.36 4.06
N PRO A 220 7.65 18.72 4.53
CA PRO A 220 8.91 19.41 4.76
C PRO A 220 9.34 20.22 3.52
N ALA A 221 10.00 21.37 3.73
CA ALA A 221 10.39 22.28 2.65
C ALA A 221 11.21 21.61 1.53
N GLU A 222 12.05 20.62 1.88
CA GLU A 222 12.84 19.83 0.93
C GLU A 222 12.02 18.95 -0.04
N LEU A 223 10.75 18.67 0.31
CA LEU A 223 9.80 17.89 -0.49
C LEU A 223 8.73 18.77 -1.17
N GLU A 224 8.75 20.07 -0.92
CA GLU A 224 7.81 21.01 -1.51
C GLU A 224 7.91 20.98 -3.05
N GLY A 225 6.76 20.96 -3.73
CA GLY A 225 6.68 20.82 -5.18
C GLY A 225 7.10 19.44 -5.73
N ARG A 226 7.56 18.51 -4.89
CA ARG A 226 8.00 17.16 -5.29
C ARG A 226 7.10 16.05 -4.74
N ALA A 227 6.38 16.31 -3.65
CA ALA A 227 5.44 15.39 -3.03
C ALA A 227 4.03 15.97 -2.99
N THR A 228 3.03 15.09 -2.98
CA THR A 228 1.62 15.43 -2.78
C THR A 228 0.92 14.34 -1.97
N SER A 229 -0.35 14.56 -1.64
CA SER A 229 -1.23 13.60 -0.95
C SER A 229 -2.62 13.59 -1.58
N LEU A 230 -3.41 12.56 -1.30
CA LEU A 230 -4.81 12.53 -1.73
C LEU A 230 -5.61 13.73 -1.20
N PHE A 231 -5.32 14.16 0.03
CA PHE A 231 -5.95 15.34 0.62
C PHE A 231 -5.63 16.62 -0.15
N LEU A 232 -4.37 16.83 -0.55
CA LEU A 232 -3.98 18.02 -1.32
C LEU A 232 -4.56 18.02 -2.74
N GLU A 233 -4.67 16.86 -3.37
CA GLU A 233 -5.19 16.74 -4.73
C GLU A 233 -6.73 16.76 -4.80
N CYS A 234 -7.43 16.41 -3.71
CA CYS A 234 -8.90 16.28 -3.72
C CYS A 234 -9.64 17.14 -2.70
N GLY A 235 -8.95 17.84 -1.79
CA GLY A 235 -9.54 18.72 -0.79
C GLY A 235 -10.37 18.03 0.31
N ARG A 236 -10.27 16.70 0.44
CA ARG A 236 -10.98 15.91 1.45
C ARG A 236 -10.13 14.78 2.03
N SER A 237 -10.48 14.29 3.21
CA SER A 237 -9.80 13.15 3.82
C SER A 237 -10.28 11.82 3.27
N PHE A 238 -9.41 10.81 3.32
CA PHE A 238 -9.63 9.46 2.82
C PHE A 238 -9.37 8.41 3.89
N SER A 239 -10.12 7.31 3.81
CA SER A 239 -10.02 6.16 4.71
C SER A 239 -8.78 5.32 4.39
N LYS A 240 -7.80 5.31 5.32
CA LYS A 240 -6.58 4.48 5.20
C LYS A 240 -6.90 2.98 5.17
N PRO A 241 -7.83 2.45 5.98
CA PRO A 241 -8.20 1.04 5.94
C PRO A 241 -8.80 0.60 4.61
N GLU A 242 -9.72 1.41 4.05
CA GLU A 242 -10.32 1.13 2.74
C GLU A 242 -9.28 1.19 1.62
N LEU A 243 -8.36 2.15 1.66
CA LEU A 243 -7.29 2.24 0.66
C LEU A 243 -6.35 1.04 0.72
N LEU A 244 -6.00 0.57 1.94
CA LEU A 244 -5.22 -0.66 2.11
C LEU A 244 -5.97 -1.86 1.51
N ALA A 245 -7.25 -2.03 1.83
CA ALA A 245 -8.06 -3.11 1.28
C ALA A 245 -8.19 -3.02 -0.24
N ALA A 246 -8.41 -1.83 -0.79
CA ALA A 246 -8.49 -1.58 -2.22
C ALA A 246 -7.19 -2.00 -2.94
N PHE A 247 -6.02 -1.69 -2.36
CA PHE A 247 -4.75 -2.17 -2.88
C PHE A 247 -4.66 -3.70 -2.83
N LEU A 248 -4.91 -4.33 -1.69
CA LEU A 248 -4.78 -5.78 -1.52
C LEU A 248 -5.73 -6.55 -2.46
N ASN A 249 -6.96 -6.07 -2.63
CA ASN A 249 -7.95 -6.64 -3.55
C ASN A 249 -7.53 -6.53 -5.03
N GLN A 250 -6.73 -5.52 -5.40
CA GLN A 250 -6.15 -5.43 -6.75
C GLN A 250 -4.88 -6.28 -6.87
N PHE A 251 -4.08 -6.35 -5.81
CA PHE A 251 -2.75 -6.94 -5.87
C PHE A 251 -2.77 -8.47 -5.83
N GLU A 252 -3.59 -9.08 -4.97
CA GLU A 252 -3.64 -10.55 -4.86
C GLU A 252 -3.92 -11.27 -6.21
N PRO A 253 -4.95 -10.91 -7.01
CA PRO A 253 -5.18 -11.57 -8.30
C PRO A 253 -4.08 -11.28 -9.33
N LEU A 254 -3.42 -10.11 -9.25
CA LEU A 254 -2.27 -9.79 -10.10
C LEU A 254 -1.04 -10.63 -9.74
N TYR A 255 -0.81 -10.82 -8.44
CA TYR A 255 0.25 -11.66 -7.91
C TYR A 255 0.03 -13.14 -8.25
N ASP A 256 -1.17 -13.67 -8.02
CA ASP A 256 -1.55 -15.04 -8.38
C ASP A 256 -1.31 -15.29 -9.88
N ARG A 257 -1.67 -14.33 -10.74
CA ARG A 257 -1.39 -14.43 -12.18
C ARG A 257 0.10 -14.38 -12.49
N TRP A 258 0.85 -13.46 -11.88
CA TRP A 258 2.29 -13.35 -12.08
C TRP A 258 3.06 -14.62 -11.68
N LEU A 259 2.60 -15.36 -10.67
CA LEU A 259 3.20 -16.64 -10.29
C LEU A 259 3.11 -17.70 -11.41
N ILE A 260 2.05 -17.65 -12.22
CA ILE A 260 1.77 -18.64 -13.29
C ILE A 260 2.36 -18.20 -14.63
N GLU A 261 2.36 -16.90 -14.91
CA GLU A 261 2.96 -16.33 -16.11
C GLU A 261 4.49 -16.28 -15.99
N GLU A 262 5.21 -16.30 -17.13
CA GLU A 262 6.68 -16.26 -17.12
C GLU A 262 7.24 -14.82 -16.96
N ASP A 263 6.48 -13.83 -17.43
CA ASP A 263 6.93 -12.44 -17.53
C ASP A 263 5.78 -11.41 -17.36
N LEU A 264 6.09 -10.11 -17.47
CA LEU A 264 5.13 -9.02 -17.28
C LEU A 264 4.26 -8.72 -18.51
N GLY A 265 4.34 -9.51 -19.58
CA GLY A 265 3.64 -9.29 -20.85
C GLY A 265 2.15 -8.96 -20.68
N PHE A 266 1.49 -9.61 -19.72
CA PHE A 266 0.07 -9.41 -19.43
C PHE A 266 -0.31 -8.06 -18.81
N VAL A 267 0.66 -7.28 -18.34
CA VAL A 267 0.47 -5.92 -17.79
C VAL A 267 1.20 -4.84 -18.56
N LEU A 268 2.05 -5.15 -19.55
CA LEU A 268 2.86 -4.14 -20.26
C LEU A 268 2.02 -3.03 -20.86
N SER A 269 0.98 -3.35 -21.64
CA SER A 269 0.12 -2.33 -22.25
C SER A 269 -0.57 -1.45 -21.22
N TYR A 270 -0.86 -1.98 -20.03
CA TYR A 270 -1.38 -1.19 -18.92
C TYR A 270 -0.31 -0.24 -18.37
N ILE A 271 0.91 -0.71 -18.14
CA ILE A 271 2.01 0.13 -17.64
C ILE A 271 2.31 1.26 -18.63
N GLU A 272 2.44 0.94 -19.92
CA GLU A 272 2.77 1.90 -20.98
C GLU A 272 1.69 3.00 -21.11
N GLY A 273 0.40 2.61 -21.12
CA GLY A 273 -0.72 3.56 -21.20
C GLY A 273 -0.83 4.50 -19.98
N HIS A 274 -0.24 4.13 -18.84
CA HIS A 274 -0.28 4.91 -17.60
C HIS A 274 1.10 5.41 -17.15
N SER A 275 2.13 5.22 -17.98
CA SER A 275 3.50 5.63 -17.68
C SER A 275 3.64 7.14 -17.76
N LEU A 276 4.32 7.72 -16.77
CA LEU A 276 4.71 9.13 -16.78
C LEU A 276 5.80 9.40 -17.82
N LEU A 277 6.65 8.41 -18.09
CA LEU A 277 7.89 8.59 -18.83
C LEU A 277 7.74 8.26 -20.32
N GLN A 278 6.66 7.60 -20.72
CA GLN A 278 6.46 7.14 -22.10
C GLN A 278 6.68 8.27 -23.12
N SER A 279 7.49 8.00 -24.14
CA SER A 279 7.84 8.95 -25.21
C SER A 279 8.51 10.25 -24.73
N ARG A 280 9.05 10.26 -23.51
CA ARG A 280 9.83 11.40 -22.96
C ARG A 280 11.31 11.06 -22.94
N VAL A 281 12.14 12.09 -23.07
CA VAL A 281 13.59 11.99 -22.87
C VAL A 281 13.89 11.92 -21.38
N VAL A 282 14.59 10.87 -20.97
CA VAL A 282 14.94 10.63 -19.57
C VAL A 282 16.43 10.44 -19.41
N MET A 283 16.89 10.71 -18.20
CA MET A 283 18.21 10.37 -17.70
C MET A 283 18.02 9.33 -16.60
N VAL A 284 18.66 8.17 -16.72
CA VAL A 284 18.63 7.12 -15.71
C VAL A 284 19.99 7.03 -15.03
N GLU A 285 19.99 7.29 -13.72
CA GLU A 285 21.16 7.15 -12.86
C GLU A 285 21.26 5.71 -12.36
N GLN A 286 22.38 5.04 -12.67
CA GLN A 286 22.70 3.69 -12.22
C GLN A 286 24.10 3.66 -11.62
N PHE A 287 24.23 3.52 -10.30
CA PHE A 287 25.52 3.35 -9.58
C PHE A 287 26.65 4.30 -10.06
N ASN A 288 27.38 3.93 -11.12
CA ASN A 288 28.52 4.68 -11.68
C ASN A 288 28.31 5.16 -13.13
N ARG A 289 27.09 5.07 -13.68
CA ARG A 289 26.80 5.51 -15.05
C ARG A 289 25.46 6.21 -15.14
N THR A 290 25.38 7.08 -16.13
CA THR A 290 24.15 7.77 -16.51
C THR A 290 23.81 7.37 -17.93
N ILE A 291 22.59 6.92 -18.14
CA ILE A 291 22.09 6.52 -19.46
C ILE A 291 20.98 7.51 -19.85
N SER A 292 21.10 8.13 -21.01
CA SER A 292 20.07 9.02 -21.56
C SER A 292 19.43 8.41 -22.80
N GLY A 293 18.14 8.66 -22.99
CA GLY A 293 17.43 8.26 -24.19
C GLY A 293 15.93 8.58 -24.09
N THR A 294 15.21 8.34 -25.18
CA THR A 294 13.76 8.45 -25.21
C THR A 294 13.15 7.13 -24.75
N VAL A 295 12.20 7.17 -23.80
CA VAL A 295 11.50 5.95 -23.37
C VAL A 295 10.62 5.43 -24.50
N SER A 296 10.94 4.24 -25.00
CA SER A 296 10.14 3.55 -26.03
C SER A 296 9.17 2.53 -25.44
N GLY A 297 9.38 2.09 -24.20
CA GLY A 297 8.45 1.22 -23.48
C GLY A 297 9.12 0.46 -22.34
N ILE A 298 8.53 -0.67 -21.96
CA ILE A 298 9.11 -1.59 -20.96
C ILE A 298 9.17 -3.00 -21.56
N ALA A 299 10.33 -3.64 -21.42
CA ALA A 299 10.52 -5.01 -21.86
C ALA A 299 9.76 -5.99 -20.95
N LYS A 300 9.54 -7.21 -21.43
CA LYS A 300 8.81 -8.27 -20.70
C LYS A 300 9.41 -8.59 -19.32
N GLY A 301 10.72 -8.42 -19.15
CA GLY A 301 11.41 -8.60 -17.87
C GLY A 301 11.21 -7.45 -16.88
N GLY A 302 10.63 -6.32 -17.31
CA GLY A 302 10.44 -5.11 -16.51
C GLY A 302 11.52 -4.03 -16.71
N GLU A 303 12.46 -4.25 -17.64
CA GLU A 303 13.49 -3.28 -17.99
C GLU A 303 12.89 -2.08 -18.74
N LEU A 304 13.33 -0.87 -18.39
CA LEU A 304 12.98 0.32 -19.16
C LEU A 304 13.75 0.29 -20.49
N MET A 305 13.03 0.47 -21.60
CA MET A 305 13.63 0.53 -22.94
C MET A 305 13.89 1.99 -23.30
N LEU A 306 15.14 2.31 -23.61
CA LEU A 306 15.56 3.65 -24.04
C LEU A 306 16.08 3.59 -25.47
N GLU A 307 15.54 4.43 -26.35
CA GLU A 307 16.10 4.71 -27.66
C GLU A 307 17.15 5.80 -27.57
N GLY A 308 18.38 5.48 -27.98
CA GLY A 308 19.48 6.42 -28.11
C GLY A 308 19.41 7.22 -29.41
N ASP A 309 20.22 8.28 -29.51
CA ASP A 309 20.28 9.15 -30.69
C ASP A 309 20.79 8.42 -31.95
N ASP A 310 21.49 7.29 -31.77
CA ASP A 310 21.98 6.41 -32.82
C ASP A 310 20.93 5.41 -33.33
N GLY A 311 19.71 5.45 -32.79
CA GLY A 311 18.61 4.51 -33.08
C GLY A 311 18.75 3.16 -32.36
N GLY A 312 19.78 2.98 -31.52
CA GLY A 312 19.94 1.77 -30.70
C GLY A 312 18.97 1.74 -29.52
N THR A 313 18.52 0.54 -29.13
CA THR A 313 17.72 0.34 -27.92
C THR A 313 18.59 -0.19 -26.78
N VAL A 314 18.55 0.48 -25.62
CA VAL A 314 19.22 0.07 -24.39
C VAL A 314 18.19 -0.38 -23.37
N LEU A 315 18.41 -1.56 -22.78
CA LEU A 315 17.59 -2.08 -21.68
C LEU A 315 18.19 -1.68 -20.33
N VAL A 316 17.35 -1.10 -19.47
CA VAL A 316 17.75 -0.61 -18.16
C VAL A 316 16.97 -1.34 -17.06
N SER A 317 17.64 -2.24 -16.34
CA SER A 317 17.02 -3.12 -15.33
C SER A 317 16.84 -2.50 -13.95
N SER A 318 17.54 -1.40 -13.64
CA SER A 318 17.49 -0.72 -12.34
C SER A 318 17.95 0.73 -12.45
N GLY A 319 17.84 1.51 -11.37
CA GLY A 319 18.25 2.91 -11.35
C GLY A 319 17.13 3.86 -10.95
N GLU A 320 17.36 5.15 -11.13
CA GLU A 320 16.37 6.21 -10.95
C GLU A 320 16.25 7.04 -12.23
N ALA A 321 15.04 7.08 -12.79
CA ALA A 321 14.76 7.86 -13.98
C ALA A 321 14.34 9.28 -13.61
N HIS A 322 14.93 10.27 -14.28
CA HIS A 322 14.60 11.68 -14.18
C HIS A 322 14.20 12.20 -15.55
N LEU A 323 13.15 13.04 -15.59
CA LEU A 323 12.82 13.77 -16.82
C LEU A 323 14.00 14.70 -17.14
N SER A 324 14.53 14.61 -18.36
CA SER A 324 15.57 15.53 -18.79
C SER A 324 14.96 16.92 -18.95
N LYS A 325 15.55 17.94 -18.30
CA LYS A 325 15.19 19.32 -18.57
C LYS A 325 15.66 19.61 -19.98
N ARG A 326 14.75 19.90 -20.91
CA ARG A 326 15.14 20.48 -22.20
C ARG A 326 15.90 21.77 -21.91
N HIS A 327 17.16 21.83 -22.33
CA HIS A 327 17.88 23.07 -22.51
C HIS A 327 17.30 23.84 -23.70
#